data_AF-M3FFG8-F1
#
_entry.id   AF-M3FFG8-F1
#
_cell.length_a   1.000
_cell.length_b   1.000
_cell.length_c   1.000
_cell.angle_alpha   90.00
_cell.angle_beta   90.00
_cell.angle_gamma   90.00
#
_symmetry.space_group_name_H-M   'P 1'
#
loop_
_entity.id
_entity.type
_entity.pdbx_description
1 polymer ?
#
loop_
_entity_poly.entity_id
_entity_poly.type
_entity_poly.pdbx_seq_one_letter_code
_entity_poly.pdbx_strand_id
1 'polypeptide(L)'
;MRRSRFLASSIGVTCAAALALPAAIPATASAATPTDSSSTATLTPARTPARAAPLAPASGSTQSLPLLPLGADRHLGPAAAEQGLGKRDVRSFSLVGVVWDDPDTELQGRVQVRTRARDTDRWSGWQDVETHNHEHAADPDTAERDSGRVRGSTAPLWVGDSDGVEVRVRAETQGRTTAPGVQTLPDGLRLELVDPGSGTLEGAAGPSAVHAADPPPVGTPVDAPRLGTLTAESAAASAVNADLAPLGATSIPALSRKETEERLANVVPGVKPFIGPRPRIVTRAGWGADEKLRERDFRYTTRVSAAFVHHTASGNNYKCAQAPSVIRSIYRYHVVSSGWRDIGYNFLVDKCGNIYEGRAGGVAKAVMGAHTLGFNTNSMGVAVIGSYGTTKPPAVAVKGIAQLTAWKLGLYGANPKGKTYLTSGGGNLYAKGKKVLLHVISGHRDGFATECPGGRLYGKLGTARTDAARYQGR
;
A
#
# COMPACT_ATOMS: atom_id res chain seq x y z
N MET A 1 21.52 -9.48 54.82
CA MET A 1 22.79 -8.91 54.31
C MET A 1 23.29 -9.72 53.13
N ARG A 2 23.24 -9.17 51.91
CA ARG A 2 24.20 -9.37 50.81
C ARG A 2 23.70 -8.52 49.63
N ARG A 3 24.36 -7.38 49.44
CA ARG A 3 24.12 -6.44 48.33
C ARG A 3 24.92 -6.95 47.13
N SER A 4 24.25 -7.35 46.05
CA SER A 4 24.92 -7.56 44.76
C SER A 4 24.94 -6.25 43.99
N ARG A 5 26.15 -5.75 43.77
CA ARG A 5 26.45 -4.54 43.00
C ARG A 5 26.46 -4.88 41.51
N PHE A 6 25.74 -4.08 40.72
CA PHE A 6 25.83 -4.08 39.26
C PHE A 6 27.13 -3.38 38.83
N LEU A 7 27.94 -4.07 38.02
CA LEU A 7 29.06 -3.48 37.29
C LEU A 7 28.56 -3.09 35.89
N ALA A 8 28.43 -1.79 35.65
CA ALA A 8 28.29 -1.21 34.33
C ALA A 8 29.70 -1.06 33.73
N SER A 9 29.95 -1.68 32.57
CA SER A 9 31.18 -1.47 31.80
C SER A 9 30.84 -0.60 30.60
N SER A 10 31.23 0.66 30.67
CA SER A 10 31.18 1.64 29.59
C SER A 10 32.48 1.59 28.80
N ILE A 11 32.46 1.07 27.58
CA ILE A 11 33.57 1.17 26.64
C ILE A 11 33.45 2.53 25.93
N GLY A 12 34.31 3.46 26.31
CA GLY A 12 34.51 4.72 25.60
C GLY A 12 35.26 4.47 24.29
N VAL A 13 34.69 4.93 23.18
CA VAL A 13 35.36 4.97 21.88
C VAL A 13 35.94 6.37 21.70
N THR A 14 37.26 6.48 21.77
CA THR A 14 38.04 7.68 21.45
C THR A 14 38.09 7.89 19.94
N CYS A 15 37.54 9.02 19.47
CA CYS A 15 37.71 9.53 18.11
C CYS A 15 39.16 10.04 17.92
N ALA A 16 39.89 9.49 16.95
CA ALA A 16 41.10 10.09 16.42
C ALA A 16 40.79 10.61 15.00
N ALA A 17 40.78 11.94 14.84
CA ALA A 17 40.69 12.60 13.55
C ALA A 17 42.10 12.70 12.95
N ALA A 18 42.31 12.07 11.79
CA ALA A 18 43.51 12.26 10.98
C ALA A 18 43.14 13.12 9.76
N LEU A 19 43.68 14.35 9.74
CA LEU A 19 43.68 15.25 8.59
C LEU A 19 44.65 14.71 7.53
N ALA A 20 44.16 14.54 6.31
CA ALA A 20 44.99 14.37 5.12
C ALA A 20 44.40 15.20 3.97
N LEU A 21 45.04 16.33 3.66
CA LEU A 21 45.00 17.02 2.37
C LEU A 21 46.03 16.34 1.44
N PRO A 22 45.81 16.29 0.11
CA PRO A 22 46.50 17.28 -0.71
C PRO A 22 45.83 17.72 -2.03
N ALA A 23 46.29 18.90 -2.46
CA ALA A 23 46.60 19.37 -3.82
C ALA A 23 45.46 19.68 -4.81
N ALA A 24 45.22 20.97 -4.97
CA ALA A 24 44.55 21.60 -6.10
C ALA A 24 45.43 21.57 -7.37
N ILE A 25 44.80 21.37 -8.53
CA ILE A 25 45.40 21.56 -9.86
C ILE A 25 44.76 22.83 -10.46
N PRO A 26 45.53 23.72 -11.11
CA PRO A 26 45.03 25.03 -11.51
C PRO A 26 44.16 24.96 -12.76
N ALA A 27 43.09 25.75 -12.73
CA ALA A 27 42.25 26.06 -13.89
C ALA A 27 42.92 27.17 -14.71
N THR A 28 43.27 26.87 -15.97
CA THR A 28 43.62 27.89 -16.95
C THR A 28 42.36 28.28 -17.73
N ALA A 29 41.90 29.51 -17.51
CA ALA A 29 41.00 30.21 -18.41
C ALA A 29 41.76 30.59 -19.70
N SER A 30 41.14 30.42 -20.86
CA SER A 30 41.56 31.12 -22.07
C SER A 30 40.34 31.63 -22.81
N ALA A 31 40.43 32.90 -23.20
CA ALA A 31 39.36 33.72 -23.74
C ALA A 31 39.01 33.36 -25.19
N ALA A 32 37.77 33.66 -25.54
CA ALA A 32 37.25 33.62 -26.90
C ALA A 32 37.71 34.83 -27.71
N THR A 33 37.97 34.63 -29.01
CA THR A 33 37.58 35.57 -30.10
C THR A 33 37.51 34.82 -31.45
N PRO A 34 36.72 35.32 -32.42
CA PRO A 34 36.14 34.53 -33.52
C PRO A 34 36.86 34.72 -34.86
N THR A 35 36.78 33.74 -35.78
CA THR A 35 36.85 33.97 -37.24
C THR A 35 36.33 32.78 -38.06
N ASP A 36 35.52 33.14 -39.05
CA ASP A 36 35.07 32.53 -40.31
C ASP A 36 35.39 31.07 -40.75
N SER A 37 34.30 30.38 -41.07
CA SER A 37 33.93 29.81 -42.39
C SER A 37 34.99 29.15 -43.30
N SER A 38 34.95 27.82 -43.44
CA SER A 38 34.77 27.14 -44.75
C SER A 38 34.72 25.60 -44.66
N SER A 39 33.66 25.05 -45.25
CA SER A 39 33.41 23.69 -45.78
C SER A 39 34.53 22.63 -45.82
N THR A 40 34.22 21.41 -45.36
CA THR A 40 34.11 20.22 -46.22
C THR A 40 33.55 19.03 -45.43
N ALA A 41 32.37 18.55 -45.86
CA ALA A 41 31.68 17.42 -45.24
C ALA A 41 32.29 16.09 -45.70
N THR A 42 32.70 15.25 -44.76
CA THR A 42 32.99 13.83 -45.00
C THR A 42 31.93 12.99 -44.27
N LEU A 43 31.17 12.22 -45.04
CA LEU A 43 30.08 11.36 -44.58
C LEU A 43 30.64 10.16 -43.79
N THR A 44 30.47 10.16 -42.46
CA THR A 44 30.51 8.94 -41.64
C THR A 44 29.11 8.32 -41.55
N PRO A 45 28.95 6.99 -41.73
CA PRO A 45 27.64 6.35 -41.71
C PRO A 45 27.03 6.40 -40.30
N ALA A 46 25.76 6.78 -40.25
CA ALA A 46 24.97 6.93 -39.04
C ALA A 46 24.91 5.64 -38.22
N ARG A 47 25.23 5.76 -36.93
CA ARG A 47 24.99 4.75 -35.92
C ARG A 47 23.49 4.49 -35.83
N THR A 48 23.09 3.25 -36.05
CA THR A 48 21.72 2.73 -35.91
C THR A 48 21.09 3.25 -34.60
N PRO A 49 19.87 3.81 -34.61
CA PRO A 49 19.21 4.19 -33.37
C PRO A 49 18.98 2.93 -32.53
N ALA A 50 19.37 3.01 -31.26
CA ALA A 50 19.10 1.98 -30.27
C ALA A 50 17.60 1.65 -30.27
N ARG A 51 17.31 0.35 -30.37
CA ARG A 51 15.98 -0.25 -30.29
C ARG A 51 15.19 0.38 -29.14
N ALA A 52 14.13 1.12 -29.48
CA ALA A 52 13.18 1.66 -28.51
C ALA A 52 12.74 0.51 -27.59
N ALA A 53 12.96 0.68 -26.29
CA ALA A 53 12.36 -0.20 -25.30
C ALA A 53 10.83 -0.19 -25.51
N PRO A 54 10.14 -1.34 -25.43
CA PRO A 54 8.68 -1.35 -25.51
C PRO A 54 8.11 -0.37 -24.48
N LEU A 55 7.24 0.54 -24.92
CA LEU A 55 6.47 1.41 -24.04
C LEU A 55 5.79 0.54 -22.98
N ALA A 56 5.97 0.86 -21.70
CA ALA A 56 5.28 0.18 -20.61
C ALA A 56 3.75 0.28 -20.86
N PRO A 57 2.98 -0.80 -20.65
CA PRO A 57 1.53 -0.75 -20.84
C PRO A 57 0.94 0.30 -19.88
N ALA A 58 0.04 1.15 -20.40
CA ALA A 58 -0.67 2.17 -19.61
C ALA A 58 -1.40 1.56 -18.38
N SER A 59 -1.77 0.29 -18.47
CA SER A 59 -2.47 -0.47 -17.43
C SER A 59 -1.55 -1.08 -16.34
N GLY A 60 -0.23 -0.93 -16.45
CA GLY A 60 0.74 -1.63 -15.61
C GLY A 60 0.87 -3.13 -15.95
N SER A 61 1.78 -3.84 -15.29
CA SER A 61 2.03 -5.25 -15.57
C SER A 61 2.54 -6.03 -14.36
N THR A 62 2.46 -7.35 -14.43
CA THR A 62 3.03 -8.27 -13.43
C THR A 62 3.94 -9.26 -14.15
N GLN A 63 5.16 -9.44 -13.65
CA GLN A 63 6.09 -10.49 -14.07
C GLN A 63 6.25 -11.49 -12.92
N SER A 64 5.82 -12.73 -13.17
CA SER A 64 5.95 -13.85 -12.23
C SER A 64 7.18 -14.68 -12.59
N LEU A 65 8.06 -14.95 -11.62
CA LEU A 65 9.31 -15.69 -11.80
C LEU A 65 9.37 -16.83 -10.77
N PRO A 66 9.49 -18.11 -11.20
CA PRO A 66 9.59 -19.23 -10.26
C PRO A 66 10.87 -19.13 -9.43
N LEU A 67 10.76 -19.41 -8.14
CA LEU A 67 11.90 -19.53 -7.24
C LEU A 67 12.38 -20.97 -7.24
N LEU A 68 13.63 -21.16 -7.62
CA LEU A 68 14.26 -22.48 -7.67
C LEU A 68 15.23 -22.62 -6.50
N PRO A 69 15.55 -23.86 -6.08
CA PRO A 69 16.63 -24.08 -5.12
C PRO A 69 17.89 -23.33 -5.53
N LEU A 70 18.41 -22.47 -4.66
CA LEU A 70 19.71 -21.83 -4.86
C LEU A 70 20.77 -22.88 -4.53
N GLY A 71 21.68 -23.14 -5.47
CA GLY A 71 22.70 -24.18 -5.35
C GLY A 71 23.47 -24.03 -4.05
N ALA A 72 23.69 -25.15 -3.36
CA ALA A 72 24.53 -25.22 -2.17
C ALA A 72 25.96 -24.83 -2.56
N ASP A 73 26.32 -23.56 -2.38
CA ASP A 73 27.73 -23.20 -2.24
C ASP A 73 28.29 -24.14 -1.18
N ARG A 74 29.41 -24.80 -1.53
CA ARG A 74 30.05 -25.90 -0.80
C ARG A 74 30.33 -25.52 0.66
N HIS A 75 29.32 -25.62 1.51
CA HIS A 75 29.41 -25.47 2.94
C HIS A 75 29.10 -26.82 3.56
N LEU A 76 30.09 -27.37 4.26
CA LEU A 76 29.98 -28.58 5.06
C LEU A 76 29.07 -28.28 6.27
N GLY A 77 27.76 -28.48 6.09
CA GLY A 77 26.73 -28.37 7.13
C GLY A 77 25.34 -28.62 6.53
N PRO A 78 24.32 -28.96 7.34
CA PRO A 78 22.95 -29.08 6.85
C PRO A 78 22.48 -27.69 6.38
N ALA A 79 22.49 -27.47 5.06
CA ALA A 79 21.99 -26.23 4.48
C ALA A 79 20.47 -26.18 4.66
N ALA A 80 19.96 -25.11 5.26
CA ALA A 80 18.52 -24.83 5.25
C ALA A 80 18.06 -24.76 3.78
N ALA A 81 16.86 -25.29 3.49
CA ALA A 81 16.28 -25.20 2.16
C ALA A 81 16.19 -23.71 1.77
N GLU A 82 16.98 -23.31 0.77
CA GLU A 82 17.03 -21.95 0.25
C GLU A 82 16.56 -21.98 -1.21
N GLN A 83 15.53 -21.20 -1.51
CA GLN A 83 15.03 -20.98 -2.87
C GLN A 83 15.15 -19.50 -3.23
N GLY A 84 15.31 -19.18 -4.51
CA GLY A 84 15.46 -17.80 -4.91
C GLY A 84 15.90 -17.60 -6.35
N LEU A 85 16.35 -16.38 -6.63
CA LEU A 85 16.91 -15.98 -7.93
C LEU A 85 18.20 -15.19 -7.67
N GLY A 86 19.30 -15.61 -8.30
CA GLY A 86 20.50 -14.79 -8.41
C GLY A 86 20.26 -13.50 -9.21
N LYS A 87 21.20 -12.56 -9.11
CA LYS A 87 21.13 -11.25 -9.81
C LYS A 87 20.80 -11.44 -11.28
N ARG A 88 19.77 -10.74 -11.75
CA ARG A 88 19.39 -10.72 -13.15
C ARG A 88 18.69 -9.43 -13.52
N ASP A 89 18.76 -9.10 -14.81
CA ASP A 89 17.95 -8.06 -15.43
C ASP A 89 16.52 -8.57 -15.63
N VAL A 90 15.56 -7.68 -15.43
CA VAL A 90 14.11 -7.95 -15.56
C VAL A 90 13.42 -6.76 -16.21
N ARG A 91 12.12 -6.89 -16.51
CA ARG A 91 11.33 -5.72 -16.94
C ARG A 91 11.19 -4.72 -15.80
N SER A 92 10.77 -3.50 -16.14
CA SER A 92 10.44 -2.46 -15.16
C SER A 92 9.49 -2.97 -14.09
N PHE A 93 9.76 -2.62 -12.83
CA PHE A 93 8.84 -2.84 -11.71
C PHE A 93 9.07 -1.80 -10.62
N SER A 94 8.11 -1.66 -9.71
CA SER A 94 8.24 -0.78 -8.53
C SER A 94 7.84 -1.43 -7.22
N LEU A 95 7.24 -2.62 -7.28
CA LEU A 95 6.82 -3.37 -6.12
C LEU A 95 7.17 -4.84 -6.31
N VAL A 96 7.55 -5.48 -5.22
CA VAL A 96 7.86 -6.92 -5.16
C VAL A 96 7.03 -7.61 -4.09
N GLY A 97 6.73 -8.87 -4.32
CA GLY A 97 6.20 -9.78 -3.30
C GLY A 97 6.50 -11.22 -3.70
N VAL A 98 6.29 -12.15 -2.78
CA VAL A 98 6.42 -13.59 -3.06
C VAL A 98 5.06 -14.25 -2.86
N VAL A 99 4.69 -15.15 -3.76
CA VAL A 99 3.45 -15.93 -3.70
C VAL A 99 3.73 -17.42 -3.79
N TRP A 100 2.80 -18.24 -3.33
CA TRP A 100 2.85 -19.70 -3.39
C TRP A 100 1.45 -20.29 -3.60
N ASP A 101 1.39 -21.59 -3.93
CA ASP A 101 0.17 -22.19 -4.49
C ASP A 101 -0.96 -22.31 -3.47
N ASP A 102 -0.64 -22.85 -2.28
CA ASP A 102 -1.64 -23.09 -1.24
C ASP A 102 -1.77 -21.89 -0.28
N PRO A 103 -2.90 -21.15 -0.29
CA PRO A 103 -3.13 -20.03 0.63
C PRO A 103 -3.26 -20.42 2.10
N ASP A 104 -3.44 -21.71 2.43
CA ASP A 104 -3.50 -22.22 3.79
C ASP A 104 -2.13 -22.64 4.35
N THR A 105 -1.12 -22.76 3.50
CA THR A 105 0.24 -23.04 3.92
C THR A 105 0.93 -21.75 4.37
N GLU A 106 1.41 -21.70 5.62
CA GLU A 106 2.19 -20.55 6.11
C GLU A 106 3.65 -20.64 5.67
N LEU A 107 4.22 -19.52 5.19
CA LEU A 107 5.64 -19.40 4.94
C LEU A 107 6.39 -19.14 6.25
N GLN A 108 6.92 -20.21 6.85
CA GLN A 108 7.80 -20.15 8.03
C GLN A 108 9.26 -19.97 7.61
N GLY A 109 9.67 -18.72 7.45
CA GLY A 109 11.00 -18.40 6.98
C GLY A 109 11.22 -16.91 6.77
N ARG A 110 12.37 -16.59 6.18
CA ARG A 110 12.74 -15.21 5.87
C ARG A 110 12.83 -15.03 4.36
N VAL A 111 12.08 -14.06 3.85
CA VAL A 111 12.18 -13.59 2.47
C VAL A 111 13.01 -12.31 2.45
N GLN A 112 14.06 -12.30 1.64
CA GLN A 112 14.89 -11.10 1.45
C GLN A 112 15.06 -10.79 -0.02
N VAL A 113 15.02 -9.52 -0.35
CA VAL A 113 15.17 -9.01 -1.71
C VAL A 113 16.17 -7.86 -1.75
N ARG A 114 16.90 -7.76 -2.85
CA ARG A 114 17.59 -6.53 -3.25
C ARG A 114 17.32 -6.24 -4.72
N THR A 115 17.26 -4.97 -5.04
CA THR A 115 16.88 -4.46 -6.37
C THR A 115 17.91 -3.48 -6.89
N ARG A 116 18.02 -3.39 -8.22
CA ARG A 116 18.77 -2.34 -8.92
C ARG A 116 17.83 -1.22 -9.34
N ALA A 117 18.10 -0.01 -8.89
CA ALA A 117 17.36 1.18 -9.30
C ALA A 117 17.74 1.59 -10.72
N ARG A 118 16.75 1.87 -11.57
CA ARG A 118 16.95 2.19 -13.00
C ARG A 118 17.69 3.51 -13.23
N ASP A 119 17.48 4.47 -12.34
CA ASP A 119 18.02 5.83 -12.48
C ASP A 119 19.51 5.94 -12.14
N THR A 120 20.04 5.00 -11.35
CA THR A 120 21.39 5.07 -10.78
C THR A 120 22.22 3.82 -11.03
N ASP A 121 21.62 2.75 -11.56
CA ASP A 121 22.21 1.41 -11.70
C ASP A 121 22.75 0.82 -10.39
N ARG A 122 22.33 1.36 -9.23
CA ARG A 122 22.80 0.94 -7.92
C ARG A 122 21.91 -0.16 -7.34
N TRP A 123 22.56 -1.22 -6.84
CA TRP A 123 21.90 -2.23 -6.04
C TRP A 123 21.67 -1.74 -4.61
N SER A 124 20.46 -1.98 -4.10
CA SER A 124 20.17 -1.84 -2.68
C SER A 124 20.89 -2.91 -1.84
N GLY A 125 20.96 -2.67 -0.53
CA GLY A 125 21.20 -3.75 0.43
C GLY A 125 20.03 -4.72 0.49
N TRP A 126 20.22 -5.86 1.15
CA TRP A 126 19.13 -6.80 1.42
C TRP A 126 18.06 -6.16 2.29
N GLN A 127 16.80 -6.33 1.88
CA GLN A 127 15.61 -5.89 2.60
C GLN A 127 14.75 -7.11 2.91
N ASP A 128 14.24 -7.18 4.15
CA ASP A 128 13.26 -8.20 4.51
C ASP A 128 11.90 -7.86 3.89
N VAL A 129 11.18 -8.89 3.43
CA VAL A 129 9.78 -8.82 3.01
C VAL A 129 8.95 -9.53 4.07
N GLU A 130 7.90 -8.88 4.58
CA GLU A 130 7.05 -9.42 5.65
C GLU A 130 6.31 -10.67 5.17
N THR A 131 6.46 -11.78 5.89
CA THR A 131 5.96 -13.10 5.50
C THR A 131 4.63 -13.46 6.14
N HIS A 132 4.27 -12.79 7.25
CA HIS A 132 2.95 -12.93 7.85
C HIS A 132 2.00 -11.95 7.15
N ASN A 133 1.37 -12.42 6.06
CA ASN A 133 0.31 -11.67 5.37
C ASN A 133 -0.95 -12.52 5.11
N HIS A 134 -0.98 -13.78 5.56
CA HIS A 134 -2.15 -14.66 5.47
C HIS A 134 -3.35 -14.17 6.30
N GLU A 135 -3.11 -13.26 7.26
CA GLU A 135 -4.12 -12.56 8.05
C GLU A 135 -4.95 -11.55 7.24
N HIS A 136 -4.37 -11.05 6.15
CA HIS A 136 -5.05 -10.22 5.19
C HIS A 136 -5.63 -11.17 4.15
N ALA A 137 -6.85 -11.65 4.40
CA ALA A 137 -7.52 -12.58 3.51
C ALA A 137 -9.03 -12.45 3.66
N ALA A 138 -9.76 -13.01 2.70
CA ALA A 138 -11.20 -13.17 2.83
C ALA A 138 -11.53 -14.17 3.94
N ASP A 139 -12.67 -13.96 4.61
CA ASP A 139 -13.14 -14.85 5.66
C ASP A 139 -13.41 -16.26 5.09
N PRO A 140 -13.26 -17.32 5.91
CA PRO A 140 -13.68 -18.67 5.54
C PRO A 140 -15.14 -18.72 5.05
N ASP A 141 -15.43 -19.64 4.13
CA ASP A 141 -16.77 -19.86 3.55
C ASP A 141 -17.35 -18.65 2.80
N THR A 142 -16.49 -17.74 2.35
CA THR A 142 -16.88 -16.67 1.43
C THR A 142 -16.57 -17.06 -0.01
N ALA A 143 -17.39 -16.60 -0.96
CA ALA A 143 -17.15 -16.84 -2.38
C ALA A 143 -15.77 -16.34 -2.87
N GLU A 144 -15.16 -15.39 -2.17
CA GLU A 144 -13.78 -14.97 -2.44
C GLU A 144 -12.76 -16.05 -2.08
N ARG A 145 -12.88 -16.60 -0.86
CA ARG A 145 -12.03 -17.68 -0.37
C ARG A 145 -12.19 -18.93 -1.22
N ASP A 146 -13.42 -19.27 -1.59
CA ASP A 146 -13.76 -20.50 -2.32
C ASP A 146 -13.56 -20.39 -3.84
N SER A 147 -12.98 -19.28 -4.32
CA SER A 147 -12.84 -19.00 -5.75
C SER A 147 -11.81 -19.90 -6.48
N GLY A 148 -11.00 -20.65 -5.74
CA GLY A 148 -9.90 -21.48 -6.27
C GLY A 148 -8.74 -20.69 -6.89
N ARG A 149 -8.77 -19.35 -6.81
CA ARG A 149 -7.73 -18.46 -7.39
C ARG A 149 -6.79 -17.88 -6.34
N VAL A 150 -7.19 -17.90 -5.07
CA VAL A 150 -6.43 -17.29 -3.98
C VAL A 150 -5.11 -18.03 -3.78
N ARG A 151 -4.05 -17.26 -3.58
CA ARG A 151 -2.70 -17.76 -3.33
C ARG A 151 -2.19 -17.25 -1.98
N GLY A 152 -1.29 -18.02 -1.38
CA GLY A 152 -0.51 -17.50 -0.27
C GLY A 152 0.43 -16.41 -0.76
N SER A 153 0.64 -15.38 0.06
CA SER A 153 1.44 -14.22 -0.35
C SER A 153 2.10 -13.55 0.85
N THR A 154 3.26 -12.95 0.62
CA THR A 154 3.90 -12.01 1.56
C THR A 154 3.19 -10.66 1.54
N ALA A 155 3.51 -9.77 2.48
CA ALA A 155 3.15 -8.37 2.29
C ALA A 155 3.96 -7.80 1.10
N PRO A 156 3.40 -6.83 0.35
CA PRO A 156 4.09 -6.24 -0.79
C PRO A 156 5.13 -5.21 -0.35
N LEU A 157 6.32 -5.19 -0.95
CA LEU A 157 7.39 -4.21 -0.69
C LEU A 157 7.54 -3.21 -1.85
N TRP A 158 7.41 -1.92 -1.56
CA TRP A 158 7.72 -0.87 -2.54
C TRP A 158 9.23 -0.63 -2.62
N VAL A 159 9.78 -0.79 -3.82
CA VAL A 159 11.23 -0.67 -4.09
C VAL A 159 11.58 0.52 -4.98
N GLY A 160 10.58 1.24 -5.48
CA GLY A 160 10.80 2.30 -6.48
C GLY A 160 11.18 1.74 -7.86
N ASP A 161 11.38 2.62 -8.84
CA ASP A 161 11.63 2.20 -10.22
C ASP A 161 12.91 1.36 -10.35
N SER A 162 12.73 0.07 -10.64
CA SER A 162 13.78 -0.95 -10.63
C SER A 162 13.72 -1.81 -11.89
N ASP A 163 14.87 -2.36 -12.29
CA ASP A 163 15.02 -3.23 -13.46
C ASP A 163 15.99 -4.41 -13.25
N GLY A 164 16.50 -4.57 -12.02
CA GLY A 164 17.29 -5.71 -11.60
C GLY A 164 16.80 -6.24 -10.26
N VAL A 165 16.85 -7.55 -10.07
CA VAL A 165 16.40 -8.19 -8.83
C VAL A 165 17.26 -9.38 -8.44
N GLU A 166 17.34 -9.60 -7.13
CA GLU A 166 17.84 -10.81 -6.50
C GLU A 166 16.98 -11.09 -5.27
N VAL A 167 16.57 -12.34 -5.09
CA VAL A 167 15.69 -12.75 -4.00
C VAL A 167 16.18 -14.06 -3.41
N ARG A 168 16.04 -14.21 -2.09
CA ARG A 168 16.25 -15.46 -1.38
C ARG A 168 15.16 -15.68 -0.35
N VAL A 169 14.72 -16.92 -0.25
CA VAL A 169 13.74 -17.42 0.71
C VAL A 169 14.42 -18.53 1.49
N ARG A 170 14.56 -18.34 2.79
CA ARG A 170 15.24 -19.30 3.68
C ARG A 170 14.23 -19.83 4.68
N ALA A 171 14.07 -21.14 4.73
CA ALA A 171 13.28 -21.77 5.79
C ALA A 171 13.90 -21.44 7.15
N GLU A 172 13.07 -21.17 8.15
CA GLU A 172 13.55 -21.00 9.52
C GLU A 172 14.08 -22.34 10.06
N THR A 173 15.25 -22.33 10.69
CA THR A 173 15.82 -23.53 11.32
C THR A 173 15.44 -23.50 12.81
N GLN A 174 14.40 -24.23 13.23
CA GLN A 174 14.11 -24.33 14.66
C GLN A 174 15.23 -25.12 15.37
N GLY A 175 15.74 -24.55 16.47
CA GLY A 175 16.77 -25.16 17.29
C GLY A 175 16.29 -26.42 18.01
N ARG A 176 17.00 -27.53 17.80
CA ARG A 176 17.14 -28.71 18.70
C ARG A 176 15.90 -29.22 19.45
N THR A 177 14.72 -29.28 18.86
CA THR A 177 13.68 -30.25 19.30
C THR A 177 12.64 -30.42 18.20
N THR A 178 12.75 -31.48 17.42
CA THR A 178 11.69 -32.38 16.92
C THR A 178 12.25 -33.24 15.79
N ALA A 179 11.61 -34.38 15.53
CA ALA A 179 12.05 -35.46 14.65
C ALA A 179 12.54 -35.01 13.25
N PRO A 180 13.37 -35.81 12.54
CA PRO A 180 13.80 -35.51 11.18
C PRO A 180 12.59 -35.50 10.22
N GLY A 181 12.03 -34.31 10.01
CA GLY A 181 11.14 -33.97 8.90
C GLY A 181 11.74 -32.76 8.21
N VAL A 182 11.97 -32.87 6.89
CA VAL A 182 12.48 -31.76 6.07
C VAL A 182 11.49 -30.61 6.20
N GLN A 183 11.89 -29.50 6.82
CA GLN A 183 11.05 -28.31 6.89
C GLN A 183 11.12 -27.64 5.51
N THR A 184 10.08 -27.87 4.72
CA THR A 184 9.99 -27.45 3.33
C THR A 184 9.34 -26.08 3.23
N LEU A 185 9.92 -25.21 2.40
CA LEU A 185 9.23 -24.00 1.94
C LEU A 185 7.93 -24.37 1.20
N PRO A 186 6.92 -23.47 1.15
CA PRO A 186 5.69 -23.73 0.41
C PRO A 186 5.96 -24.07 -1.06
N ASP A 187 5.10 -24.90 -1.64
CA ASP A 187 5.20 -25.27 -3.05
C ASP A 187 4.82 -24.11 -3.98
N GLY A 188 5.42 -24.10 -5.18
CA GLY A 188 5.08 -23.14 -6.22
C GLY A 188 5.52 -21.70 -5.93
N LEU A 189 6.56 -21.51 -5.10
CA LEU A 189 7.10 -20.20 -4.77
C LEU A 189 7.49 -19.41 -6.02
N ARG A 190 6.97 -18.18 -6.10
CA ARG A 190 7.15 -17.26 -7.21
C ARG A 190 7.41 -15.85 -6.71
N LEU A 191 8.40 -15.19 -7.31
CA LEU A 191 8.59 -13.75 -7.17
C LEU A 191 7.65 -13.02 -8.13
N GLU A 192 6.93 -12.05 -7.59
CA GLU A 192 6.00 -11.20 -8.33
C GLU A 192 6.60 -9.79 -8.40
N LEU A 193 6.90 -9.35 -9.62
CA LEU A 193 7.41 -8.02 -9.92
C LEU A 193 6.28 -7.20 -10.54
N VAL A 194 5.87 -6.12 -9.88
CA VAL A 194 4.70 -5.33 -10.27
C VAL A 194 5.14 -3.96 -10.78
N ASP A 195 4.78 -3.67 -12.03
CA ASP A 195 4.82 -2.34 -12.62
C ASP A 195 3.44 -1.67 -12.41
N PRO A 196 3.36 -0.54 -11.68
CA PRO A 196 2.11 0.18 -11.47
C PRO A 196 1.51 0.80 -12.73
N GLY A 197 2.26 0.86 -13.84
CA GLY A 197 1.88 1.56 -15.06
C GLY A 197 1.94 3.08 -14.90
N SER A 198 1.99 3.76 -16.05
CA SER A 198 1.73 5.19 -16.12
C SER A 198 0.24 5.40 -15.84
N GLY A 199 -0.12 5.94 -14.68
CA GLY A 199 -1.50 6.32 -14.38
C GLY A 199 -1.94 7.43 -15.33
N THR A 200 -2.34 7.09 -16.55
CA THR A 200 -2.89 8.02 -17.51
C THR A 200 -4.40 8.00 -17.33
N LEU A 201 -4.92 9.05 -16.70
CA LEU A 201 -6.21 9.56 -17.13
C LEU A 201 -6.02 9.97 -18.60
N GLU A 202 -6.55 9.20 -19.54
CA GLU A 202 -6.75 9.74 -20.89
C GLU A 202 -7.65 10.98 -20.74
N GLY A 203 -7.06 12.17 -20.86
CA GLY A 203 -7.80 13.43 -20.98
C GLY A 203 -7.88 14.36 -19.76
N ALA A 204 -6.99 14.28 -18.76
CA ALA A 204 -6.95 15.30 -17.70
C ALA A 204 -5.56 15.92 -17.54
N ALA A 205 -5.31 17.02 -18.25
CA ALA A 205 -4.26 17.96 -17.86
C ALA A 205 -4.60 18.49 -16.46
N GLY A 206 -3.73 18.26 -15.48
CA GLY A 206 -3.87 18.86 -14.16
C GLY A 206 -3.74 20.38 -14.25
N PRO A 207 -4.45 21.17 -13.43
CA PRO A 207 -4.21 22.59 -13.39
C PRO A 207 -2.87 22.86 -12.70
N SER A 208 -1.89 23.32 -13.49
CA SER A 208 -0.76 24.09 -12.98
C SER A 208 -1.27 25.33 -12.25
N ALA A 209 -0.58 25.69 -11.18
CA ALA A 209 -0.80 26.92 -10.45
C ALA A 209 -0.75 28.14 -11.40
N VAL A 210 -1.83 28.93 -11.43
CA VAL A 210 -1.85 30.22 -12.10
C VAL A 210 -2.18 31.30 -11.08
N HIS A 211 -1.26 32.27 -11.03
CA HIS A 211 -1.39 33.54 -10.34
C HIS A 211 -2.65 34.30 -10.78
N ALA A 212 -3.18 35.11 -9.87
CA ALA A 212 -4.33 35.98 -10.09
C ALA A 212 -4.09 36.94 -11.27
N ALA A 213 -5.00 36.90 -12.25
CA ALA A 213 -5.26 37.95 -13.22
C ALA A 213 -6.76 37.94 -13.58
N ASP A 214 -7.29 39.13 -13.87
CA ASP A 214 -8.70 39.55 -13.91
C ASP A 214 -9.69 38.70 -14.74
N PRO A 215 -11.02 38.79 -14.45
CA PRO A 215 -12.03 37.99 -15.14
C PRO A 215 -12.34 38.50 -16.56
N PRO A 216 -12.51 37.62 -17.57
CA PRO A 216 -12.98 38.00 -18.90
C PRO A 216 -14.52 38.10 -18.96
N PRO A 217 -15.08 38.76 -19.99
CA PRO A 217 -16.50 39.15 -20.04
C PRO A 217 -17.44 37.97 -20.30
N VAL A 218 -18.67 38.13 -19.81
CA VAL A 218 -19.79 37.19 -19.90
C VAL A 218 -20.28 37.06 -21.35
N GLY A 219 -20.35 35.82 -21.87
CA GLY A 219 -21.18 35.52 -23.04
C GLY A 219 -20.61 34.53 -24.07
N THR A 220 -20.34 33.28 -23.68
CA THR A 220 -20.26 32.14 -24.63
C THR A 220 -20.72 30.86 -23.93
N PRO A 221 -21.56 30.01 -24.55
CA PRO A 221 -21.92 28.70 -23.99
C PRO A 221 -20.65 27.87 -23.80
N VAL A 222 -20.41 27.44 -22.57
CA VAL A 222 -19.27 26.60 -22.21
C VAL A 222 -19.52 25.21 -22.78
N ASP A 223 -18.74 24.80 -23.77
CA ASP A 223 -18.69 23.40 -24.19
C ASP A 223 -18.26 22.56 -22.98
N ALA A 224 -19.17 21.70 -22.51
CA ALA A 224 -18.87 20.73 -21.48
C ALA A 224 -17.67 19.87 -21.96
N PRO A 225 -16.65 19.63 -21.12
CA PRO A 225 -15.56 18.74 -21.49
C PRO A 225 -16.14 17.37 -21.81
N ARG A 226 -15.95 16.89 -23.04
CA ARG A 226 -16.20 15.49 -23.38
C ARG A 226 -15.22 14.65 -22.56
N LEU A 227 -15.65 14.18 -21.40
CA LEU A 227 -15.03 13.02 -20.74
C LEU A 227 -14.95 11.91 -21.80
N GLY A 228 -13.75 11.37 -22.02
CA GLY A 228 -13.62 10.10 -22.71
C GLY A 228 -14.60 9.10 -22.08
N THR A 229 -15.33 8.35 -22.90
CA THR A 229 -16.35 7.42 -22.42
C THR A 229 -15.71 6.43 -21.43
N LEU A 230 -16.08 6.54 -20.15
CA LEU A 230 -15.67 5.60 -19.11
C LEU A 230 -15.98 4.16 -19.57
N THR A 231 -15.08 3.21 -19.28
CA THR A 231 -15.41 1.78 -19.46
C THR A 231 -16.60 1.41 -18.56
N ALA A 232 -17.31 0.33 -18.89
CA ALA A 232 -18.43 -0.13 -18.08
C ALA A 232 -18.01 -0.40 -16.61
N GLU A 233 -16.84 -0.99 -16.40
CA GLU A 233 -16.28 -1.27 -15.08
C GLU A 233 -15.95 0.02 -14.31
N SER A 234 -15.43 1.03 -15.02
CA SER A 234 -15.10 2.36 -14.47
C SER A 234 -16.36 3.16 -14.12
N ALA A 235 -17.36 3.12 -14.99
CA ALA A 235 -18.66 3.72 -14.74
C ALA A 235 -19.34 3.05 -13.53
N ALA A 236 -19.32 1.72 -13.44
CA ALA A 236 -19.89 0.99 -12.30
C ALA A 236 -19.18 1.32 -10.97
N ALA A 237 -17.84 1.37 -10.97
CA ALA A 237 -17.05 1.74 -9.80
C ALA A 237 -17.28 3.20 -9.37
N SER A 238 -17.57 4.10 -10.31
CA SER A 238 -17.89 5.49 -10.00
C SER A 238 -19.33 5.69 -9.56
N ALA A 239 -20.29 4.96 -10.15
CA ALA A 239 -21.72 5.14 -9.91
C ALA A 239 -22.15 4.83 -8.48
N VAL A 240 -21.43 3.94 -7.78
CA VAL A 240 -21.68 3.64 -6.36
C VAL A 240 -21.45 4.84 -5.43
N ASN A 241 -20.78 5.89 -5.91
CA ASN A 241 -20.50 7.14 -5.20
C ASN A 241 -21.30 8.34 -5.77
N ALA A 242 -22.31 8.13 -6.62
CA ALA A 242 -23.01 9.20 -7.35
C ALA A 242 -23.63 10.27 -6.43
N ASP A 243 -24.07 9.89 -5.22
CA ASP A 243 -24.63 10.84 -4.22
C ASP A 243 -23.55 11.78 -3.63
N LEU A 244 -22.28 11.44 -3.79
CA LEU A 244 -21.15 12.12 -3.16
C LEU A 244 -20.28 12.90 -4.16
N ALA A 245 -20.17 12.43 -5.40
CA ALA A 245 -19.41 13.08 -6.47
C ALA A 245 -19.92 12.65 -7.86
N PRO A 246 -19.74 13.48 -8.91
CA PRO A 246 -20.09 13.13 -10.29
C PRO A 246 -19.37 11.86 -10.80
N LEU A 247 -19.93 11.23 -11.83
CA LEU A 247 -19.28 10.09 -12.51
C LEU A 247 -17.90 10.49 -13.03
N GLY A 248 -16.90 9.64 -12.79
CA GLY A 248 -15.51 9.86 -13.17
C GLY A 248 -14.76 10.87 -12.31
N ALA A 249 -15.38 11.44 -11.27
CA ALA A 249 -14.70 12.40 -10.39
C ALA A 249 -13.49 11.76 -9.72
N THR A 250 -12.35 12.46 -9.74
CA THR A 250 -11.08 12.01 -9.15
C THR A 250 -10.99 12.20 -7.64
N SER A 251 -11.92 12.94 -7.06
CA SER A 251 -12.05 13.05 -5.61
C SER A 251 -13.47 13.37 -5.19
N ILE A 252 -13.83 12.87 -4.00
CA ILE A 252 -15.02 13.30 -3.26
C ILE A 252 -14.61 14.51 -2.41
N PRO A 253 -15.29 15.66 -2.53
CA PRO A 253 -14.92 16.86 -1.80
C PRO A 253 -15.16 16.70 -0.30
N ALA A 254 -14.29 17.31 0.50
CA ALA A 254 -14.51 17.42 1.93
C ALA A 254 -15.79 18.21 2.22
N LEU A 255 -16.44 17.90 3.34
CA LEU A 255 -17.51 18.71 3.90
C LEU A 255 -17.13 19.10 5.33
N SER A 256 -17.51 20.29 5.74
CA SER A 256 -17.55 20.65 7.15
C SER A 256 -18.50 19.73 7.91
N ARG A 257 -18.41 19.77 9.24
CA ARG A 257 -19.32 19.03 10.09
C ARG A 257 -20.78 19.46 9.85
N LYS A 258 -21.04 20.77 9.81
CA LYS A 258 -22.38 21.32 9.58
C LYS A 258 -22.98 20.80 8.28
N GLU A 259 -22.24 20.90 7.18
CA GLU A 259 -22.69 20.40 5.87
C GLU A 259 -22.90 18.87 5.87
N THR A 260 -22.07 18.14 6.61
CA THR A 260 -22.22 16.68 6.76
C THR A 260 -23.51 16.34 7.52
N GLU A 261 -23.77 17.02 8.63
CA GLU A 261 -24.97 16.84 9.45
C GLU A 261 -26.23 17.23 8.66
N GLU A 262 -26.23 18.34 7.93
CA GLU A 262 -27.36 18.77 7.08
C GLU A 262 -27.70 17.75 5.99
N ARG A 263 -26.69 17.13 5.37
CA ARG A 263 -26.92 16.06 4.38
C ARG A 263 -27.49 14.77 4.99
N LEU A 264 -27.26 14.51 6.28
CA LEU A 264 -27.78 13.34 7.00
C LEU A 264 -29.10 13.59 7.73
N ALA A 265 -29.37 14.83 8.16
CA ALA A 265 -30.56 15.19 8.91
C ALA A 265 -31.86 14.91 8.13
N ASN A 266 -31.78 14.88 6.80
CA ASN A 266 -32.88 14.50 5.92
C ASN A 266 -33.27 13.00 6.03
N VAL A 267 -32.54 12.20 6.81
CA VAL A 267 -32.75 10.75 6.95
C VAL A 267 -33.44 10.36 8.27
N VAL A 268 -33.19 11.07 9.38
CA VAL A 268 -33.83 10.80 10.69
C VAL A 268 -34.10 12.11 11.47
N PRO A 269 -35.33 12.64 11.43
CA PRO A 269 -35.68 13.87 12.16
C PRO A 269 -35.57 13.69 13.69
N GLY A 270 -35.00 14.68 14.39
CA GLY A 270 -35.05 14.78 15.86
C GLY A 270 -33.90 14.17 16.66
N VAL A 271 -32.91 13.51 16.03
CA VAL A 271 -31.69 13.02 16.71
C VAL A 271 -30.48 13.81 16.21
N LYS A 272 -29.73 14.44 17.13
CA LYS A 272 -28.46 15.09 16.76
C LYS A 272 -27.49 14.03 16.24
N PRO A 273 -27.09 14.06 14.95
CA PRO A 273 -26.23 13.02 14.40
C PRO A 273 -24.81 13.19 14.96
N PHE A 274 -24.31 12.17 15.66
CA PHE A 274 -22.90 12.11 16.06
C PHE A 274 -22.05 11.67 14.87
N ILE A 275 -21.76 12.62 13.98
CA ILE A 275 -20.95 12.38 12.79
C ILE A 275 -19.83 13.43 12.66
N GLY A 276 -18.66 12.96 12.21
CA GLY A 276 -17.54 13.84 11.88
C GLY A 276 -17.66 14.49 10.49
N PRO A 277 -16.87 15.54 10.21
CA PRO A 277 -16.79 16.12 8.88
C PRO A 277 -16.36 15.05 7.86
N ARG A 278 -17.00 15.00 6.69
CA ARG A 278 -16.54 14.14 5.60
C ARG A 278 -15.16 14.61 5.12
N PRO A 279 -14.10 13.79 5.22
CA PRO A 279 -12.81 14.17 4.66
C PRO A 279 -12.87 14.19 3.13
N ARG A 280 -11.90 14.88 2.50
CA ARG A 280 -11.65 14.69 1.07
C ARG A 280 -11.14 13.26 0.87
N ILE A 281 -11.69 12.55 -0.12
CA ILE A 281 -11.30 11.18 -0.45
C ILE A 281 -10.90 11.16 -1.93
N VAL A 282 -9.69 10.70 -2.24
CA VAL A 282 -9.27 10.40 -3.61
C VAL A 282 -10.00 9.14 -4.05
N THR A 283 -10.79 9.22 -5.12
CA THR A 283 -11.57 8.08 -5.62
C THR A 283 -10.67 7.09 -6.34
N ARG A 284 -11.23 5.92 -6.67
CA ARG A 284 -10.57 4.94 -7.54
C ARG A 284 -10.11 5.52 -8.87
N ALA A 285 -10.95 6.34 -9.51
CA ALA A 285 -10.55 7.10 -10.70
C ALA A 285 -9.38 8.05 -10.41
N GLY A 286 -9.37 8.71 -9.26
CA GLY A 286 -8.34 9.67 -8.88
C GLY A 286 -6.95 9.10 -8.64
N TRP A 287 -6.83 7.85 -8.19
CA TRP A 287 -5.53 7.17 -8.08
C TRP A 287 -5.21 6.28 -9.28
N GLY A 288 -6.11 6.20 -10.26
CA GLY A 288 -5.92 5.50 -11.53
C GLY A 288 -6.17 3.99 -11.44
N ALA A 289 -7.20 3.57 -10.72
CA ALA A 289 -7.59 2.17 -10.63
C ALA A 289 -7.90 1.57 -12.02
N ASP A 290 -7.28 0.43 -12.33
CA ASP A 290 -7.72 -0.39 -13.45
C ASP A 290 -8.90 -1.27 -13.00
N GLU A 291 -10.10 -0.81 -13.27
CA GLU A 291 -11.33 -1.49 -12.84
C GLU A 291 -11.59 -2.81 -13.56
N LYS A 292 -10.79 -3.16 -14.59
CA LYS A 292 -10.86 -4.46 -15.25
C LYS A 292 -10.19 -5.57 -14.44
N LEU A 293 -9.32 -5.24 -13.48
CA LEU A 293 -8.65 -6.25 -12.65
C LEU A 293 -9.63 -6.87 -11.65
N ARG A 294 -10.41 -6.04 -10.95
CA ARG A 294 -11.33 -6.52 -9.91
C ARG A 294 -12.47 -7.35 -10.48
N GLU A 295 -13.10 -8.12 -9.61
CA GLU A 295 -14.41 -8.68 -9.91
C GLU A 295 -15.47 -7.59 -10.09
N ARG A 296 -16.48 -7.91 -10.91
CA ARG A 296 -17.57 -6.97 -11.27
C ARG A 296 -18.46 -6.62 -10.08
N ASP A 297 -18.81 -7.61 -9.27
CA ASP A 297 -19.82 -7.49 -8.22
C ASP A 297 -19.27 -6.98 -6.90
N PHE A 298 -20.01 -6.05 -6.29
CA PHE A 298 -19.72 -5.53 -4.96
C PHE A 298 -20.34 -6.41 -3.88
N ARG A 299 -19.66 -6.55 -2.74
CA ARG A 299 -20.19 -7.24 -1.56
C ARG A 299 -20.38 -6.27 -0.41
N TYR A 300 -21.52 -6.36 0.23
CA TYR A 300 -21.91 -5.49 1.34
C TYR A 300 -22.25 -6.31 2.59
N THR A 301 -21.94 -5.73 3.74
CA THR A 301 -22.42 -6.17 5.05
C THR A 301 -23.60 -5.30 5.48
N THR A 302 -24.15 -5.53 6.67
CA THR A 302 -25.33 -4.79 7.13
C THR A 302 -24.99 -3.40 7.69
N ARG A 303 -23.79 -3.24 8.26
CA ARG A 303 -23.30 -1.97 8.85
C ARG A 303 -21.78 -1.94 8.94
N VAL A 304 -21.21 -0.82 9.39
CA VAL A 304 -19.82 -0.73 9.84
C VAL A 304 -19.79 -0.42 11.33
N SER A 305 -19.52 -1.44 12.15
CA SER A 305 -19.49 -1.35 13.62
C SER A 305 -18.11 -1.04 14.16
N ALA A 306 -17.06 -1.39 13.43
CA ALA A 306 -15.67 -1.17 13.81
C ALA A 306 -14.78 -0.84 12.61
N ALA A 307 -13.65 -0.19 12.89
CA ALA A 307 -12.56 0.04 11.96
C ALA A 307 -11.31 -0.71 12.46
N PHE A 308 -10.72 -1.54 11.59
CA PHE A 308 -9.41 -2.12 11.81
C PHE A 308 -8.35 -1.28 11.11
N VAL A 309 -7.40 -0.77 11.89
CA VAL A 309 -6.25 -0.01 11.39
C VAL A 309 -5.12 -0.97 11.10
N HIS A 310 -4.57 -0.83 9.89
CA HIS A 310 -3.50 -1.62 9.32
C HIS A 310 -2.32 -0.73 8.95
N HIS A 311 -1.16 -1.34 8.75
CA HIS A 311 -0.15 -0.79 7.85
C HIS A 311 -0.09 -1.65 6.59
N THR A 312 0.54 -1.19 5.52
CA THR A 312 0.74 -2.01 4.31
C THR A 312 2.01 -2.87 4.37
N ALA A 313 2.88 -2.63 5.38
CA ALA A 313 4.21 -3.21 5.50
C ALA A 313 5.14 -2.95 4.28
N SER A 314 4.78 -1.99 3.43
CA SER A 314 5.39 -1.80 2.11
C SER A 314 6.63 -0.91 2.09
N GLY A 315 7.18 -0.55 3.25
CA GLY A 315 8.27 0.40 3.36
C GLY A 315 7.83 1.87 3.23
N ASN A 316 8.70 2.79 3.64
CA ASN A 316 8.37 4.22 3.79
C ASN A 316 9.04 5.14 2.75
N ASN A 317 9.78 4.58 1.79
CA ASN A 317 10.67 5.35 0.91
C ASN A 317 9.98 6.00 -0.30
N TYR A 318 8.68 5.78 -0.49
CA TYR A 318 7.90 6.46 -1.55
C TYR A 318 7.75 7.96 -1.27
N LYS A 319 7.67 8.80 -2.31
CA LYS A 319 7.29 10.23 -2.21
C LYS A 319 5.77 10.36 -2.15
N CYS A 320 5.21 11.41 -1.54
CA CYS A 320 3.75 11.61 -1.48
C CYS A 320 3.08 11.50 -2.87
N ALA A 321 3.71 12.09 -3.91
CA ALA A 321 3.22 12.03 -5.29
C ALA A 321 3.19 10.61 -5.88
N GLN A 322 3.95 9.66 -5.30
CA GLN A 322 3.96 8.26 -5.71
C GLN A 322 2.89 7.43 -4.99
N ALA A 323 2.16 7.98 -4.01
CA ALA A 323 1.14 7.22 -3.28
C ALA A 323 0.10 6.56 -4.22
N PRO A 324 -0.43 7.22 -5.28
CA PRO A 324 -1.27 6.55 -6.28
C PRO A 324 -0.60 5.34 -6.94
N SER A 325 0.69 5.43 -7.28
CA SER A 325 1.44 4.31 -7.87
C SER A 325 1.62 3.16 -6.88
N VAL A 326 1.91 3.46 -5.60
CA VAL A 326 1.97 2.44 -4.55
C VAL A 326 0.63 1.72 -4.42
N ILE A 327 -0.48 2.46 -4.42
CA ILE A 327 -1.84 1.88 -4.34
C ILE A 327 -2.14 1.01 -5.55
N ARG A 328 -1.82 1.46 -6.78
CA ARG A 328 -1.99 0.64 -7.99
C ARG A 328 -1.17 -0.64 -7.94
N SER A 329 0.08 -0.58 -7.45
CA SER A 329 0.90 -1.77 -7.27
C SER A 329 0.32 -2.74 -6.24
N ILE A 330 -0.14 -2.26 -5.08
CA ILE A 330 -0.78 -3.10 -4.06
C ILE A 330 -2.07 -3.73 -4.60
N TYR A 331 -2.91 -2.93 -5.27
CA TYR A 331 -4.14 -3.41 -5.90
C TYR A 331 -3.86 -4.53 -6.92
N ARG A 332 -2.90 -4.31 -7.84
CA ARG A 332 -2.49 -5.32 -8.82
C ARG A 332 -1.89 -6.56 -8.15
N TYR A 333 -1.09 -6.40 -7.10
CA TYR A 333 -0.55 -7.53 -6.34
C TYR A 333 -1.66 -8.35 -5.69
N HIS A 334 -2.60 -7.72 -5.00
CA HIS A 334 -3.72 -8.40 -4.36
C HIS A 334 -4.57 -9.17 -5.39
N VAL A 335 -4.88 -8.56 -6.53
CA VAL A 335 -5.80 -9.16 -7.51
C VAL A 335 -5.12 -10.17 -8.44
N VAL A 336 -4.00 -9.78 -9.05
CA VAL A 336 -3.34 -10.60 -10.10
C VAL A 336 -2.44 -11.65 -9.49
N SER A 337 -1.67 -11.28 -8.46
CA SER A 337 -0.70 -12.16 -7.84
C SER A 337 -1.34 -13.03 -6.76
N SER A 338 -2.02 -12.41 -5.78
CA SER A 338 -2.67 -13.13 -4.66
C SER A 338 -4.06 -13.68 -5.01
N GLY A 339 -4.64 -13.30 -6.15
CA GLY A 339 -5.91 -13.86 -6.65
C GLY A 339 -7.18 -13.31 -5.98
N TRP A 340 -7.09 -12.19 -5.26
CA TRP A 340 -8.23 -11.62 -4.55
C TRP A 340 -9.17 -10.90 -5.51
N ARG A 341 -10.38 -10.57 -5.03
CA ARG A 341 -11.42 -9.96 -5.86
C ARG A 341 -11.16 -8.48 -6.14
N ASP A 342 -10.47 -7.81 -5.24
CA ASP A 342 -10.10 -6.40 -5.29
C ASP A 342 -8.99 -6.16 -4.23
N ILE A 343 -8.53 -4.92 -4.07
CA ILE A 343 -7.72 -4.53 -2.92
C ILE A 343 -8.49 -4.81 -1.61
N GLY A 344 -7.82 -5.42 -0.61
CA GLY A 344 -8.51 -5.94 0.58
C GLY A 344 -8.99 -4.86 1.56
N TYR A 345 -8.40 -3.66 1.51
CA TYR A 345 -8.70 -2.56 2.42
C TYR A 345 -9.82 -1.67 1.86
N ASN A 346 -10.74 -1.22 2.70
CA ASN A 346 -11.77 -0.25 2.30
C ASN A 346 -11.17 1.12 2.01
N PHE A 347 -10.17 1.52 2.81
CA PHE A 347 -9.50 2.81 2.67
C PHE A 347 -8.01 2.69 2.89
N LEU A 348 -7.26 3.61 2.27
CA LEU A 348 -5.84 3.79 2.52
C LEU A 348 -5.55 5.22 2.95
N VAL A 349 -4.55 5.39 3.79
CA VAL A 349 -4.04 6.71 4.22
C VAL A 349 -2.54 6.76 3.96
N ASP A 350 -2.09 7.72 3.17
CA ASP A 350 -0.65 7.88 2.94
C ASP A 350 0.03 8.62 4.11
N LYS A 351 1.37 8.61 4.10
CA LYS A 351 2.18 9.29 5.12
C LYS A 351 2.04 10.83 5.10
N CYS A 352 1.32 11.37 4.12
CA CYS A 352 1.10 12.79 3.87
C CYS A 352 -0.33 13.22 4.26
N GLY A 353 -1.16 12.28 4.71
CA GLY A 353 -2.52 12.51 5.20
C GLY A 353 -3.61 12.45 4.13
N ASN A 354 -3.28 12.07 2.89
CA ASN A 354 -4.29 11.84 1.86
C ASN A 354 -5.05 10.54 2.16
N ILE A 355 -6.36 10.57 1.97
CA ILE A 355 -7.25 9.42 2.13
C ILE A 355 -7.70 8.95 0.75
N TYR A 356 -7.62 7.65 0.52
CA TYR A 356 -7.94 7.02 -0.75
C TYR A 356 -9.05 5.99 -0.55
N GLU A 357 -9.99 5.94 -1.49
CA GLU A 357 -10.92 4.84 -1.65
C GLU A 357 -10.13 3.58 -2.05
N GLY A 358 -10.24 2.51 -1.27
CA GLY A 358 -9.67 1.21 -1.59
C GLY A 358 -10.71 0.35 -2.33
N ARG A 359 -11.23 -0.67 -1.64
CA ARG A 359 -12.16 -1.66 -2.19
C ARG A 359 -13.43 -1.01 -2.77
N ALA A 360 -13.77 -1.37 -4.00
CA ALA A 360 -14.89 -0.81 -4.74
C ALA A 360 -16.26 -1.23 -4.14
N GLY A 361 -17.26 -0.37 -4.31
CA GLY A 361 -18.62 -0.57 -3.79
C GLY A 361 -19.19 0.68 -3.09
N GLY A 362 -18.38 1.71 -2.92
CA GLY A 362 -18.82 3.05 -2.53
C GLY A 362 -18.43 3.42 -1.09
N VAL A 363 -17.82 4.59 -0.94
CA VAL A 363 -17.17 5.02 0.30
C VAL A 363 -18.16 5.23 1.45
N ALA A 364 -19.43 5.51 1.17
CA ALA A 364 -20.47 5.65 2.19
C ALA A 364 -21.17 4.32 2.54
N LYS A 365 -20.99 3.25 1.76
CA LYS A 365 -21.67 1.95 1.95
C LYS A 365 -20.84 0.95 2.77
N ALA A 366 -21.49 -0.06 3.35
CA ALA A 366 -20.84 -1.05 4.21
C ALA A 366 -20.17 -2.15 3.35
N VAL A 367 -19.18 -1.78 2.55
CA VAL A 367 -18.47 -2.72 1.67
C VAL A 367 -17.69 -3.72 2.52
N MET A 368 -17.90 -5.02 2.30
CA MET A 368 -17.14 -6.07 2.97
C MET A 368 -15.67 -6.01 2.49
N GLY A 369 -14.70 -5.98 3.40
CA GLY A 369 -13.27 -6.02 3.09
C GLY A 369 -12.69 -7.45 2.99
N ALA A 370 -11.37 -7.54 2.82
CA ALA A 370 -10.57 -8.77 2.94
C ALA A 370 -9.25 -8.41 3.65
N HIS A 371 -9.35 -7.67 4.75
CA HIS A 371 -8.23 -7.05 5.45
C HIS A 371 -7.95 -7.67 6.82
N THR A 372 -8.94 -8.32 7.44
CA THR A 372 -8.81 -8.93 8.76
C THR A 372 -9.57 -10.23 8.77
N LEU A 373 -8.86 -11.33 8.50
CA LEU A 373 -9.44 -12.66 8.46
C LEU A 373 -10.19 -12.95 9.77
N GLY A 374 -11.47 -13.30 9.64
CA GLY A 374 -12.40 -13.52 10.74
C GLY A 374 -13.20 -12.29 11.16
N PHE A 375 -12.86 -11.08 10.72
CA PHE A 375 -13.59 -9.86 11.09
C PHE A 375 -13.88 -8.92 9.92
N ASN A 376 -13.84 -9.40 8.68
CA ASN A 376 -14.22 -8.59 7.52
C ASN A 376 -15.72 -8.22 7.53
N THR A 377 -16.57 -9.06 8.14
CA THR A 377 -17.99 -8.79 8.30
C THR A 377 -18.27 -7.67 9.30
N ASN A 378 -19.09 -6.68 8.90
CA ASN A 378 -19.50 -5.53 9.70
C ASN A 378 -18.37 -4.62 10.21
N SER A 379 -17.24 -4.61 9.52
CA SER A 379 -16.12 -3.73 9.82
C SER A 379 -15.61 -3.05 8.55
N MET A 380 -14.63 -2.16 8.72
CA MET A 380 -13.85 -1.62 7.61
C MET A 380 -12.36 -1.68 7.90
N GLY A 381 -11.55 -1.81 6.85
CA GLY A 381 -10.10 -1.77 6.91
C GLY A 381 -9.56 -0.40 6.50
N VAL A 382 -8.69 0.18 7.33
CA VAL A 382 -7.95 1.41 7.02
C VAL A 382 -6.46 1.10 7.03
N ALA A 383 -5.83 1.01 5.86
CA ALA A 383 -4.39 0.75 5.73
C ALA A 383 -3.58 2.04 5.62
N VAL A 384 -2.68 2.26 6.57
CA VAL A 384 -1.69 3.32 6.48
C VAL A 384 -0.54 2.84 5.60
N ILE A 385 -0.31 3.51 4.47
CA ILE A 385 0.73 3.12 3.52
C ILE A 385 2.10 3.33 4.16
N GLY A 386 2.80 2.23 4.41
CA GLY A 386 4.12 2.21 5.04
C GLY A 386 4.35 1.04 6.00
N SER A 387 5.50 1.05 6.64
CA SER A 387 5.89 0.10 7.69
C SER A 387 6.11 0.85 9.01
N TYR A 388 5.27 0.58 10.00
CA TYR A 388 5.23 1.33 11.27
C TYR A 388 5.53 0.46 12.50
N GLY A 389 6.32 -0.61 12.32
CA GLY A 389 6.85 -1.44 13.41
C GLY A 389 7.71 -0.60 14.37
N THR A 390 8.78 -0.02 13.84
CA THR A 390 9.73 0.84 14.57
C THR A 390 9.67 2.31 14.17
N THR A 391 9.18 2.61 12.96
CA THR A 391 9.06 3.98 12.42
C THR A 391 7.81 4.67 12.96
N LYS A 392 7.96 5.90 13.45
CA LYS A 392 6.84 6.71 13.95
C LYS A 392 5.93 7.14 12.79
N PRO A 393 4.60 6.89 12.84
CA PRO A 393 3.70 7.41 11.81
C PRO A 393 3.63 8.93 11.87
N PRO A 394 3.59 9.62 10.72
CA PRO A 394 3.37 11.07 10.69
C PRO A 394 2.05 11.45 11.34
N ALA A 395 2.03 12.58 12.05
CA ALA A 395 0.83 13.06 12.74
C ALA A 395 -0.34 13.29 11.77
N VAL A 396 -0.05 13.72 10.53
CA VAL A 396 -1.06 13.92 9.47
C VAL A 396 -1.72 12.62 9.03
N ALA A 397 -1.00 11.49 9.03
CA ALA A 397 -1.59 10.18 8.74
C ALA A 397 -2.55 9.73 9.85
N VAL A 398 -2.14 9.90 11.12
CA VAL A 398 -3.01 9.62 12.28
C VAL A 398 -4.25 10.53 12.28
N LYS A 399 -4.11 11.80 11.91
CA LYS A 399 -5.23 12.73 11.70
C LYS A 399 -6.16 12.24 10.59
N GLY A 400 -5.62 11.75 9.47
CA GLY A 400 -6.39 11.16 8.38
C GLY A 400 -7.24 9.98 8.84
N ILE A 401 -6.67 9.06 9.64
CA ILE A 401 -7.41 7.96 10.27
C ILE A 401 -8.54 8.50 11.14
N ALA A 402 -8.26 9.48 12.00
CA ALA A 402 -9.27 10.05 12.90
C ALA A 402 -10.43 10.73 12.14
N GLN A 403 -10.14 11.51 11.09
CA GLN A 403 -11.17 12.17 10.27
C GLN A 403 -12.02 11.14 9.51
N LEU A 404 -11.37 10.15 8.87
CA LEU A 404 -12.06 9.09 8.15
C LEU A 404 -12.97 8.27 9.07
N THR A 405 -12.44 7.82 10.21
CA THR A 405 -13.19 7.01 11.17
C THR A 405 -14.32 7.80 11.82
N ALA A 406 -14.12 9.09 12.15
CA ALA A 406 -15.18 9.95 12.67
C ALA A 406 -16.38 10.04 11.73
N TRP A 407 -16.13 10.25 10.44
CA TRP A 407 -17.17 10.32 9.41
C TRP A 407 -17.81 8.95 9.17
N LYS A 408 -17.00 7.95 8.80
CA LYS A 408 -17.50 6.65 8.33
C LYS A 408 -18.21 5.86 9.43
N LEU A 409 -17.71 5.85 10.66
CA LEU A 409 -18.41 5.24 11.79
C LEU A 409 -19.65 6.04 12.20
N GLY A 410 -19.62 7.36 12.03
CA GLY A 410 -20.75 8.24 12.31
C GLY A 410 -21.95 7.99 11.40
N LEU A 411 -21.73 7.59 10.13
CA LEU A 411 -22.78 7.12 9.23
C LEU A 411 -23.58 5.94 9.78
N TYR A 412 -23.01 5.17 10.71
CA TYR A 412 -23.63 4.00 11.35
C TYR A 412 -23.82 4.19 12.86
N GLY A 413 -23.67 5.42 13.38
CA GLY A 413 -23.88 5.75 14.79
C GLY A 413 -22.84 5.18 15.77
N ALA A 414 -21.73 4.62 15.29
CA ALA A 414 -20.71 4.03 16.14
C ALA A 414 -19.82 5.10 16.82
N ASN A 415 -19.63 4.96 18.14
CA ASN A 415 -18.79 5.85 18.95
C ASN A 415 -17.31 5.41 18.87
N PRO A 416 -16.39 6.25 18.35
CA PRO A 416 -14.97 5.91 18.19
C PRO A 416 -14.24 5.53 19.49
N LYS A 417 -14.66 6.07 20.64
CA LYS A 417 -14.09 5.72 21.96
C LYS A 417 -14.69 4.45 22.56
N GLY A 418 -15.80 3.97 22.00
CA GLY A 418 -16.54 2.83 22.51
C GLY A 418 -15.90 1.48 22.21
N LYS A 419 -16.63 0.44 22.62
CA LYS A 419 -16.38 -0.95 22.25
C LYS A 419 -17.62 -1.50 21.56
N THR A 420 -17.44 -2.54 20.75
CA THR A 420 -18.51 -3.24 20.04
C THR A 420 -18.23 -4.73 20.01
N TYR A 421 -19.29 -5.54 19.91
CA TYR A 421 -19.14 -6.97 19.67
C TYR A 421 -19.09 -7.24 18.18
N LEU A 422 -18.09 -8.00 17.76
CA LEU A 422 -18.06 -8.65 16.45
C LEU A 422 -18.03 -10.17 16.64
N THR A 423 -18.59 -10.89 15.68
CA THR A 423 -18.51 -12.35 15.64
C THR A 423 -17.36 -12.76 14.73
N SER A 424 -16.43 -13.55 15.25
CA SER A 424 -15.32 -14.09 14.46
C SER A 424 -15.83 -15.05 13.37
N GLY A 425 -15.40 -14.87 12.14
CA GLY A 425 -15.51 -15.84 11.03
C GLY A 425 -14.53 -17.00 11.14
N GLY A 426 -13.63 -16.97 12.14
CA GLY A 426 -12.53 -17.92 12.29
C GLY A 426 -11.19 -17.26 11.95
N GLY A 427 -10.14 -17.66 12.65
CA GLY A 427 -8.78 -17.15 12.51
C GLY A 427 -7.86 -17.72 13.59
N ASN A 428 -6.60 -17.31 13.62
CA ASN A 428 -5.61 -17.89 14.54
C ASN A 428 -5.76 -17.40 16.01
N LEU A 429 -6.45 -16.28 16.24
CA LEU A 429 -6.65 -15.71 17.58
C LEU A 429 -8.02 -16.05 18.17
N TYR A 430 -9.06 -16.15 17.33
CA TYR A 430 -10.43 -16.39 17.76
C TYR A 430 -11.13 -17.41 16.87
N ALA A 431 -11.62 -18.48 17.49
CA ALA A 431 -12.42 -19.50 16.81
C ALA A 431 -13.69 -18.91 16.16
N LYS A 432 -14.14 -19.54 15.08
CA LYS A 432 -15.37 -19.18 14.37
C LYS A 432 -16.57 -19.16 15.32
N GLY A 433 -17.45 -18.18 15.15
CA GLY A 433 -18.64 -17.96 15.97
C GLY A 433 -18.37 -17.26 17.31
N LYS A 434 -17.11 -17.07 17.72
CA LYS A 434 -16.79 -16.36 18.96
C LYS A 434 -17.22 -14.90 18.87
N LYS A 435 -18.06 -14.45 19.82
CA LYS A 435 -18.33 -13.03 20.03
C LYS A 435 -17.16 -12.40 20.79
N VAL A 436 -16.53 -11.40 20.19
CA VAL A 436 -15.35 -10.71 20.74
C VAL A 436 -15.69 -9.25 20.96
N LEU A 437 -15.40 -8.75 22.17
CA LEU A 437 -15.56 -7.34 22.52
C LEU A 437 -14.31 -6.57 22.10
N LEU A 438 -14.41 -5.78 21.04
CA LEU A 438 -13.32 -5.02 20.45
C LEU A 438 -13.53 -3.52 20.63
N HIS A 439 -12.46 -2.74 20.55
CA HIS A 439 -12.61 -1.29 20.39
C HIS A 439 -13.25 -0.97 19.03
N VAL A 440 -14.08 0.07 18.98
CA VAL A 440 -14.68 0.51 17.71
C VAL A 440 -13.60 0.91 16.70
N ILE A 441 -12.46 1.44 17.15
CA ILE A 441 -11.25 1.54 16.34
C ILE A 441 -10.22 0.58 16.95
N SER A 442 -9.94 -0.51 16.26
CA SER A 442 -9.00 -1.56 16.69
C SER A 442 -7.80 -1.61 15.75
N GLY A 443 -6.67 -2.13 16.22
CA GLY A 443 -5.56 -2.52 15.34
C GLY A 443 -5.81 -3.90 14.76
N HIS A 444 -5.17 -4.25 13.66
CA HIS A 444 -5.27 -5.61 13.11
C HIS A 444 -4.97 -6.68 14.16
N ARG A 445 -3.89 -6.50 14.92
CA ARG A 445 -3.48 -7.39 16.02
C ARG A 445 -4.53 -7.64 17.12
N ASP A 446 -5.57 -6.81 17.21
CA ASP A 446 -6.65 -7.02 18.17
C ASP A 446 -7.65 -8.09 17.70
N GLY A 447 -7.71 -8.37 16.38
CA GLY A 447 -8.59 -9.36 15.77
C GLY A 447 -7.87 -10.62 15.25
N PHE A 448 -6.56 -10.54 15.02
CA PHE A 448 -5.74 -11.61 14.48
C PHE A 448 -4.34 -11.58 15.11
N ALA A 449 -3.66 -12.72 15.26
CA ALA A 449 -2.28 -12.71 15.76
C ALA A 449 -1.31 -12.30 14.62
N THR A 450 -0.97 -11.02 14.59
CA THR A 450 -0.09 -10.37 13.59
C THR A 450 0.64 -9.19 14.24
N GLU A 451 1.76 -8.76 13.65
CA GLU A 451 2.42 -7.51 14.03
C GLU A 451 1.69 -6.26 13.49
N CYS A 452 0.82 -6.39 12.49
CA CYS A 452 0.06 -5.29 11.92
C CYS A 452 -0.81 -4.59 13.00
N PRO A 453 -0.90 -3.24 13.08
CA PRO A 453 -0.37 -2.21 12.19
C PRO A 453 1.07 -1.74 12.49
N GLY A 454 1.86 -2.54 13.19
CA GLY A 454 3.18 -2.17 13.71
C GLY A 454 3.10 -1.43 15.03
N GLY A 455 4.10 -1.62 15.89
CA GLY A 455 4.09 -1.15 17.28
C GLY A 455 3.92 0.37 17.43
N ARG A 456 4.54 1.18 16.55
CA ARG A 456 4.45 2.64 16.64
C ARG A 456 3.08 3.18 16.23
N LEU A 457 2.44 2.59 15.21
CA LEU A 457 1.10 3.00 14.79
C LEU A 457 0.02 2.46 15.73
N TYR A 458 0.17 1.24 16.23
CA TYR A 458 -0.71 0.69 17.25
C TYR A 458 -0.75 1.57 18.51
N GLY A 459 0.41 2.07 18.95
CA GLY A 459 0.51 3.02 20.07
C GLY A 459 -0.20 4.37 19.84
N LYS A 460 -0.67 4.67 18.62
CA LYS A 460 -1.43 5.88 18.29
C LYS A 460 -2.94 5.68 18.20
N LEU A 461 -3.44 4.45 18.36
CA LEU A 461 -4.89 4.20 18.26
C LEU A 461 -5.69 4.90 19.36
N GLY A 462 -5.14 5.08 20.56
CA GLY A 462 -5.78 5.87 21.62
C GLY A 462 -6.00 7.34 21.22
N THR A 463 -5.01 7.95 20.56
CA THR A 463 -5.12 9.30 20.00
C THR A 463 -6.17 9.34 18.89
N ALA A 464 -6.13 8.38 17.96
CA ALA A 464 -7.10 8.32 16.87
C ALA A 464 -8.55 8.19 17.37
N ARG A 465 -8.81 7.35 18.40
CA ARG A 465 -10.12 7.23 19.05
C ARG A 465 -10.59 8.55 19.65
N THR A 466 -9.71 9.23 20.38
CA THR A 466 -10.02 10.51 21.03
C THR A 466 -10.34 11.60 20.02
N ASP A 467 -9.48 11.74 19.00
CA ASP A 467 -9.67 12.73 17.94
C ASP A 467 -10.91 12.44 17.10
N ALA A 468 -11.17 11.18 16.76
CA ALA A 468 -12.36 10.81 16.01
C ALA A 468 -13.66 11.11 16.78
N ALA A 469 -13.69 10.81 18.08
CA ALA A 469 -14.82 11.16 18.94
C ALA A 469 -15.02 12.67 19.04
N ARG A 470 -13.93 13.45 19.19
CA ARG A 470 -13.98 14.91 19.16
C ARG A 470 -14.55 15.43 17.84
N TYR A 471 -14.13 14.87 16.70
CA TYR A 471 -14.70 15.23 15.40
C TYR A 471 -16.20 14.91 15.29
N GLN A 472 -16.68 13.82 15.91
CA GLN A 472 -18.11 13.52 16.05
C GLN A 472 -18.84 14.41 17.08
N GLY A 473 -18.14 15.23 17.87
CA GLY A 473 -18.70 16.06 18.95
C GLY A 473 -19.11 15.27 20.18
N ARG A 474 -18.28 14.30 20.55
CA ARG A 474 -18.43 13.47 21.75
C ARG A 474 -17.31 13.72 22.76
#